data_AF-A0A9Q1LRT1-F1
#
_entry.id   AF-A0A9Q1LRT1-F1
#
_cell.length_a   1.000
_cell.length_b   1.000
_cell.length_c   1.000
_cell.angle_alpha   90.00
_cell.angle_beta   90.00
_cell.angle_gamma   90.00
#
_symmetry.space_group_name_H-M   'P 1'
#
loop_
_entity.id
_entity.type
_entity.pdbx_description
1 polymer ?
#
loop_
_entity_poly.entity_id
_entity_poly.type
_entity_poly.pdbx_seq_one_letter_code
_entity_poly.pdbx_strand_id
1 'polypeptide(L)'
;MSWIRNGPESLDTQNITEAIDNSLLRVKTDYIDLYQIHWPDRYVLMFGETDYDPLRHYTSVSFEEQLDALERVVDAGKIRYIGLSNETPYGIMKFQQVAKSRAGNLQIVSVQVVYGSILFEI
;
A
#
# COMPACT_ATOMS: atom_id res chain seq x y z
N MET A 1 2.77 11.52 6.22
CA MET A 1 2.39 11.81 4.81
C MET A 1 1.93 13.27 4.60
N SER A 2 2.84 14.26 4.62
CA SER A 2 2.48 15.69 4.58
C SER A 2 1.95 16.21 3.23
N TRP A 3 2.08 15.42 2.15
CA TRP A 3 1.66 15.78 0.80
C TRP A 3 0.19 15.46 0.50
N ILE A 4 -0.50 14.71 1.37
CA ILE A 4 -1.93 14.43 1.24
C ILE A 4 -2.69 15.45 2.08
N ARG A 5 -3.40 16.37 1.42
CA ARG A 5 -4.20 17.39 2.12
C ARG A 5 -5.28 16.70 2.96
N ASN A 6 -5.24 16.89 4.28
CA ASN A 6 -6.11 16.22 5.25
C ASN A 6 -6.08 14.69 5.12
N GLY A 7 -4.95 14.13 4.65
CA GLY A 7 -4.76 12.69 4.56
C GLY A 7 -4.42 12.06 5.91
N PRO A 8 -4.50 10.72 5.98
CA PRO A 8 -4.05 9.99 7.16
C PRO A 8 -2.56 10.22 7.40
N GLU A 9 -2.15 10.18 8.67
CA GLU A 9 -0.74 10.39 9.04
C GLU A 9 0.13 9.18 8.68
N SER A 10 -0.47 7.98 8.71
CA SER A 10 0.15 6.66 8.57
C SER A 10 -0.76 5.64 7.86
N LEU A 11 -0.20 4.51 7.45
CA LEU A 11 -0.93 3.32 6.99
C LEU A 11 -1.21 2.32 8.12
N ASP A 12 -1.64 2.81 9.29
CA ASP A 12 -2.03 1.94 10.40
C ASP A 12 -3.41 1.30 10.17
N THR A 13 -3.78 0.38 11.08
CA THR A 13 -5.05 -0.35 10.98
C THR A 13 -6.28 0.58 10.94
N GLN A 14 -6.26 1.66 11.73
CA GLN A 14 -7.40 2.57 11.84
C GLN A 14 -7.59 3.32 10.52
N ASN A 15 -6.52 3.93 10.02
CA ASN A 15 -6.53 4.71 8.78
C ASN A 15 -6.89 3.85 7.57
N ILE A 16 -6.38 2.61 7.48
CA ILE A 16 -6.73 1.69 6.39
C ILE A 16 -8.22 1.33 6.43
N THR A 17 -8.75 0.98 7.61
CA THR A 17 -10.16 0.57 7.75
C THR A 17 -11.10 1.72 7.41
N GLU A 18 -10.84 2.91 7.97
CA GLU A 18 -11.64 4.10 7.71
C GLU A 18 -11.60 4.53 6.24
N ALA A 19 -10.44 4.47 5.59
CA ALA A 19 -10.30 4.80 4.18
C ALA A 19 -11.11 3.87 3.27
N ILE A 20 -11.14 2.57 3.57
CA ILE A 20 -11.93 1.57 2.84
C ILE A 20 -13.42 1.80 3.05
N ASP A 21 -13.87 1.98 4.30
CA ASP A 21 -15.27 2.21 4.63
C ASP A 21 -15.82 3.47 3.96
N ASN A 22 -15.06 4.56 4.03
CA ASN A 22 -15.40 5.79 3.33
C ASN A 22 -15.41 5.62 1.81
N SER A 23 -14.56 4.76 1.24
CA SER A 23 -14.55 4.47 -0.18
C SER A 23 -15.81 3.70 -0.60
N LEU A 24 -16.15 2.63 0.12
CA LEU A 24 -17.37 1.83 -0.11
C LEU A 24 -18.63 2.70 -0.06
N LEU A 25 -18.72 3.60 0.93
CA LEU A 25 -19.82 4.57 1.04
C LEU A 25 -19.92 5.49 -0.18
N ARG A 26 -18.79 6.03 -0.67
CA ARG A 26 -18.78 6.94 -1.83
C ARG A 26 -19.17 6.25 -3.13
N VAL A 27 -18.64 5.05 -3.36
CA VAL A 27 -18.90 4.30 -4.60
C VAL A 27 -20.17 3.43 -4.54
N LYS A 28 -20.86 3.39 -3.39
CA LYS A 28 -22.15 2.72 -3.16
C LYS A 28 -22.11 1.24 -3.52
N THR A 29 -21.10 0.54 -3.01
CA THR A 29 -20.94 -0.91 -3.12
C THR A 29 -20.51 -1.47 -1.77
N ASP A 30 -20.78 -2.75 -1.54
CA ASP A 30 -20.38 -3.46 -0.32
C ASP A 30 -18.97 -4.04 -0.41
N TYR A 31 -18.38 -4.08 -1.62
CA TYR A 31 -17.02 -4.58 -1.83
C TYR A 31 -16.26 -3.85 -2.94
N ILE A 32 -14.93 -3.91 -2.86
CA ILE A 32 -13.97 -3.49 -3.90
C ILE A 32 -13.21 -4.71 -4.39
N ASP A 33 -13.14 -4.93 -5.70
CA ASP A 33 -12.39 -6.06 -6.25
C ASP A 33 -10.88 -5.95 -5.95
N LEU A 34 -10.27 -4.80 -6.23
CA LEU A 34 -8.85 -4.55 -5.99
C LEU A 34 -8.66 -3.27 -5.19
N TYR A 35 -8.14 -3.39 -3.98
CA TYR A 35 -7.73 -2.24 -3.16
C TYR A 35 -6.20 -2.13 -3.15
N GLN A 36 -5.69 -0.91 -3.29
CA GLN A 36 -4.25 -0.67 -3.42
C GLN A 36 -3.75 0.28 -2.34
N ILE A 37 -2.64 -0.07 -1.69
CA ILE A 37 -1.84 0.93 -0.97
C ILE A 37 -1.32 1.91 -2.02
N HIS A 38 -1.72 3.18 -1.91
CA HIS A 38 -1.44 4.18 -2.94
C HIS A 38 0.02 4.65 -2.98
N TRP A 39 0.63 4.80 -1.81
CA TRP A 39 2.07 5.06 -1.63
C TRP A 39 2.59 4.29 -0.42
N PRO A 40 3.87 3.94 -0.39
CA PRO A 40 4.46 3.28 0.77
C PRO A 40 4.41 4.20 2.01
N ASP A 41 4.17 3.62 3.18
CA ASP A 41 4.21 4.40 4.43
C ASP A 41 5.62 4.91 4.73
N ARG A 42 6.64 4.08 4.45
CA ARG A 42 8.05 4.40 4.64
C ARG A 42 8.57 5.36 3.60
N TYR A 43 9.72 5.98 3.90
CA TYR A 43 10.48 6.73 2.91
C TYR A 43 10.83 5.85 1.69
N VAL A 44 10.39 6.31 0.53
CA VAL A 44 10.78 5.82 -0.79
C VAL A 44 11.11 7.01 -1.66
N LEU A 45 11.79 6.76 -2.78
CA LEU A 45 12.03 7.77 -3.80
C LEU A 45 10.69 8.25 -4.34
N MET A 46 10.46 9.57 -4.31
CA MET A 46 9.23 10.18 -4.81
C MET A 46 9.52 11.14 -5.96
N PHE A 47 8.58 11.24 -6.90
CA PHE A 47 8.55 12.30 -7.92
C PHE A 47 9.83 12.49 -8.75
N GLY A 48 10.53 11.40 -9.07
CA GLY A 48 11.71 11.41 -9.94
C GLY A 48 13.05 11.46 -9.21
N GLU A 49 13.06 11.34 -7.88
CA GLU A 49 14.28 11.07 -7.12
C GLU A 49 14.91 9.74 -7.55
N THR A 50 16.23 9.71 -7.69
CA THR A 50 17.00 8.53 -8.12
C THR A 50 17.84 7.91 -7.01
N ASP A 51 18.23 8.71 -6.01
CA ASP A 51 19.16 8.31 -4.96
C ASP A 51 18.49 8.20 -3.59
N TYR A 52 18.60 7.01 -2.99
CA TYR A 52 18.05 6.77 -1.66
C TYR A 52 18.95 7.38 -0.59
N ASP A 53 18.40 8.26 0.25
CA ASP A 53 19.10 8.86 1.38
C ASP A 53 18.63 8.21 2.71
N PRO A 54 19.48 7.41 3.37
CA PRO A 54 19.14 6.78 4.65
C PRO A 54 18.81 7.79 5.76
N LEU A 55 19.29 9.04 5.67
CA LEU A 55 19.03 10.07 6.67
C LEU A 55 17.60 10.61 6.61
N ARG A 56 16.87 10.38 5.51
CA ARG A 56 15.46 10.75 5.35
C ARG A 56 14.50 9.68 5.88
N HIS A 57 15.03 8.56 6.38
CA HIS A 57 14.21 7.54 7.03
C HIS A 57 13.49 8.10 8.25
N TYR A 58 12.21 7.75 8.38
CA TYR A 58 11.38 8.03 9.53
C TYR A 58 10.68 6.75 9.97
N THR A 59 10.19 6.72 11.21
CA THR A 59 9.41 5.60 11.73
C THR A 59 8.14 5.43 10.90
N SER A 60 8.02 4.28 10.25
CA SER A 60 6.86 3.90 9.45
C SER A 60 6.12 2.74 10.08
N VAL A 61 4.86 2.58 9.74
CA VAL A 61 4.08 1.37 10.04
C VAL A 61 4.77 0.17 9.39
N SER A 62 4.89 -0.93 10.13
CA SER A 62 5.57 -2.13 9.64
C SER A 62 4.80 -2.80 8.48
N PHE A 63 5.48 -3.63 7.70
CA PHE A 63 4.82 -4.42 6.65
C PHE A 63 3.79 -5.38 7.25
N GLU A 64 4.10 -5.94 8.43
CA GLU A 64 3.24 -6.84 9.19
C GLU A 64 1.94 -6.15 9.60
N GLU A 65 2.03 -4.96 10.18
CA GLU A 65 0.84 -4.23 10.63
C GLU A 65 -0.02 -3.77 9.46
N GLN A 66 0.60 -3.26 8.38
CA GLN A 66 -0.12 -2.91 7.15
C GLN A 66 -0.84 -4.12 6.57
N LEU A 67 -0.19 -5.29 6.54
CA LEU A 67 -0.78 -6.51 6.01
C LEU A 67 -1.87 -7.08 6.94
N ASP A 68 -1.72 -6.98 8.26
CA ASP A 68 -2.76 -7.36 9.24
C ASP A 68 -4.03 -6.55 9.05
N ALA A 69 -3.89 -5.25 8.83
CA ALA A 69 -5.02 -4.37 8.57
C ALA A 69 -5.75 -4.76 7.27
N LEU A 70 -4.99 -5.03 6.21
CA LEU A 70 -5.52 -5.44 4.91
C LEU A 70 -6.16 -6.84 4.95
N GLU A 71 -5.58 -7.78 5.70
CA GLU A 71 -6.14 -9.12 5.89
C GLU A 71 -7.50 -9.07 6.58
N ARG A 72 -7.65 -8.25 7.63
CA ARG A 72 -8.93 -8.07 8.33
C ARG A 72 -10.05 -7.58 7.42
N VAL A 73 -9.75 -6.68 6.49
CA VAL A 73 -10.75 -6.15 5.55
C VAL A 73 -11.03 -7.10 4.38
N VAL A 74 -10.07 -7.97 4.02
CA VAL A 74 -10.31 -9.12 3.12
C VAL A 74 -11.25 -10.11 3.80
N ASP A 75 -10.96 -10.50 5.03
CA ASP A 75 -11.77 -11.44 5.81
C ASP A 75 -13.19 -10.91 6.06
N ALA A 76 -13.33 -9.60 6.23
CA ALA A 76 -14.63 -8.93 6.33
C ALA A 76 -15.40 -8.86 4.99
N GLY A 77 -14.81 -9.29 3.87
CA GLY A 77 -15.43 -9.27 2.55
C GLY A 77 -15.49 -7.90 1.88
N LYS A 78 -14.88 -6.88 2.48
CA LYS A 78 -14.88 -5.49 1.98
C LYS A 78 -13.98 -5.32 0.76
N ILE A 79 -12.92 -6.11 0.67
CA ILE A 79 -12.01 -6.12 -0.49
C ILE A 79 -11.71 -7.57 -0.90
N ARG A 80 -11.49 -7.84 -2.20
CA ARG A 80 -11.18 -9.19 -2.69
C ARG A 80 -9.67 -9.42 -2.89
N TYR A 81 -8.99 -8.43 -3.44
CA TYR A 81 -7.58 -8.49 -3.77
C TYR A 81 -6.83 -7.26 -3.29
N ILE A 82 -5.55 -7.46 -2.98
CA ILE A 82 -4.65 -6.41 -2.52
C ILE A 82 -3.60 -6.15 -3.60
N GLY A 83 -3.44 -4.88 -3.96
CA GLY A 83 -2.34 -4.40 -4.79
C GLY A 83 -1.51 -3.34 -4.08
N LEU A 84 -0.42 -2.94 -4.72
CA LEU A 84 0.45 -1.87 -4.27
C LEU A 84 0.54 -0.81 -5.38
N SER A 85 0.93 0.40 -5.02
CA SER A 85 1.20 1.47 -5.97
C SER A 85 2.44 2.23 -5.53
N ASN A 86 3.24 2.67 -6.51
CA ASN A 86 4.47 3.44 -6.30
C ASN A 86 5.48 2.74 -5.35
N GLU A 87 5.42 1.42 -5.29
CA GLU A 87 6.25 0.61 -4.41
C GLU A 87 7.53 0.17 -5.15
N THR A 88 8.60 -0.05 -4.40
CA THR A 88 9.89 -0.53 -4.89
C THR A 88 9.96 -2.05 -4.88
N PRO A 89 10.88 -2.68 -5.64
CA PRO A 89 11.08 -4.12 -5.59
C PRO A 89 11.30 -4.66 -4.17
N TYR A 90 11.97 -3.88 -3.30
CA TYR A 90 12.16 -4.23 -1.90
C TYR A 90 10.84 -4.37 -1.15
N GLY A 91 9.95 -3.39 -1.21
CA GLY A 91 8.68 -3.47 -0.47
C GLY A 91 7.74 -4.53 -1.04
N ILE A 92 7.72 -4.72 -2.37
CA ILE A 92 6.97 -5.82 -2.99
C ILE A 92 7.45 -7.16 -2.41
N MET A 93 8.76 -7.40 -2.39
CA MET A 93 9.32 -8.64 -1.83
C MET A 93 9.09 -8.77 -0.34
N LYS A 94 9.10 -7.67 0.42
CA LYS A 94 8.78 -7.68 1.84
C LYS A 94 7.33 -8.05 2.12
N PHE A 95 6.37 -7.44 1.42
CA PHE A 95 4.97 -7.84 1.55
C PHE A 95 4.76 -9.31 1.18
N GLN A 96 5.37 -9.79 0.09
CA GLN A 96 5.32 -11.20 -0.30
C GLN A 96 5.94 -12.12 0.76
N GLN A 97 7.07 -11.73 1.35
CA GLN A 97 7.72 -12.48 2.43
C GLN A 97 6.82 -12.57 3.66
N VAL A 98 6.27 -11.44 4.11
CA VAL A 98 5.38 -11.37 5.27
C VAL A 98 4.13 -12.19 5.03
N ALA A 99 3.49 -12.04 3.88
CA ALA A 99 2.30 -12.80 3.49
C ALA A 99 2.55 -14.32 3.52
N LYS A 100 3.69 -14.79 2.98
CA LYS A 100 4.06 -16.21 2.99
C LYS A 100 4.35 -16.77 4.38
N SER A 101 4.71 -15.93 5.34
CA SER A 101 4.96 -16.36 6.72
C SER A 101 3.67 -16.62 7.51
N ARG A 102 2.50 -16.24 6.96
CA ARG A 102 1.19 -16.41 7.58
C ARG A 102 0.52 -17.71 7.10
N ALA A 103 -0.40 -18.22 7.90
CA ALA A 103 -1.14 -19.45 7.60
C ALA A 103 -2.24 -19.28 6.53
N GLY A 104 -2.19 -18.23 5.71
CA GLY A 104 -3.22 -17.86 4.74
C GLY A 104 -2.71 -17.76 3.30
N ASN A 105 -3.64 -17.66 2.35
CA ASN A 105 -3.36 -17.50 0.92
C ASN A 105 -3.39 -16.03 0.46
N LEU A 106 -3.34 -15.08 1.40
CA LEU A 106 -3.32 -13.67 1.07
C LEU A 106 -2.04 -13.34 0.31
N GLN A 107 -2.16 -12.68 -0.85
CA GLN A 107 -1.03 -12.34 -1.71
C GLN A 107 -1.23 -10.93 -2.28
N ILE A 108 -0.12 -10.23 -2.49
CA ILE A 108 -0.13 -9.02 -3.33
C ILE A 108 -0.22 -9.44 -4.79
N VAL A 109 -1.28 -9.03 -5.49
CA VAL A 109 -1.57 -9.51 -6.85
C VAL A 109 -1.17 -8.53 -7.96
N SER A 110 -0.91 -7.28 -7.62
CA SER A 110 -0.59 -6.24 -8.61
C SER A 110 0.29 -5.15 -8.02
N VAL A 111 1.00 -4.45 -8.90
CA VAL A 111 1.65 -3.18 -8.61
C VAL A 111 1.33 -2.17 -9.70
N GLN A 112 0.75 -1.02 -9.31
CA GLN A 112 0.59 0.14 -10.18
C GLN A 112 1.85 1.00 -10.11
N VAL A 113 2.53 1.15 -11.25
CA VAL A 113 3.75 1.96 -11.37
C VAL A 113 3.60 2.99 -12.48
N VAL A 114 4.33 4.09 -12.37
CA VAL A 114 4.48 5.03 -13.49
C VAL A 114 5.37 4.36 -14.55
N TYR A 115 4.83 4.23 -15.76
CA TYR A 115 5.50 3.56 -16.88
C TYR A 115 5.17 4.31 -18.18
N GLY A 116 6.20 4.64 -18.96
CA GLY A 116 6.06 5.31 -20.26
C GLY A 116 7.42 5.51 -20.92
N SER A 117 7.44 5.79 -22.23
CA SER A 117 8.69 5.80 -23.03
C SER A 117 9.79 6.71 -22.47
N ILE A 118 9.41 7.87 -21.94
CA ILE A 118 10.33 8.87 -21.38
C ILE A 118 11.06 8.37 -20.11
N LEU A 119 10.52 7.35 -19.42
CA LEU A 119 11.10 6.82 -18.19
C LEU A 119 12.12 5.69 -18.43
N PHE A 120 12.27 5.22 -19.67
CA PHE A 120 13.19 4.13 -20.03
C PHE A 120 14.35 4.58 -20.93
N GLU A 121 14.43 5.86 -21.26
CA GLU A 121 15.60 6.44 -21.91
C GLU A 121 16.67 6.75 -20.84
N ILE A 122 17.47 5.73 -20.54
CA ILE A 122 18.74 5.82 -19.81
C ILE A 122 19.81 5.14 -20.65
#